data_AF-I4D7X2-F1
#
_entry.id   AF-I4D7X2-F1
#
_cell.length_a   1.000
_cell.length_b   1.000
_cell.length_c   1.000
_cell.angle_alpha   90.00
_cell.angle_beta   90.00
_cell.angle_gamma   90.00
#
_symmetry.space_group_name_H-M   'P 1'
#
loop_
_entity.id
_entity.type
_entity.pdbx_description
1 polymer ?
#
loop_
_entity_poly.entity_id
_entity_poly.type
_entity_poly.pdbx_seq_one_letter_code
_entity_poly.pdbx_strand_id
1 'polypeptide(L)' 'MQLNEMEMKKLLDQGMLTRSIIENETAMKKCALYSEMAKDPSVKGFFKDQAKGLEDVIGYFKKGINEIQ' A
#
# COMPACT_ATOMS: atom_id res chain seq x y z
N MET A 1 20.23 0.08 -27.69
CA MET A 1 19.51 -0.98 -26.95
C MET A 1 19.30 -0.65 -25.47
N GLN A 2 20.29 -0.10 -24.74
CA GLN A 2 20.15 0.28 -23.31
C GLN A 2 19.00 1.24 -22.97
N LEU A 3 18.64 2.18 -23.86
CA LEU A 3 17.49 3.07 -23.64
C LEU A 3 16.17 2.31 -23.48
N ASN A 4 15.95 1.25 -24.27
CA ASN A 4 14.75 0.42 -24.21
C ASN A 4 14.68 -0.41 -22.90
N GLU A 5 15.84 -0.82 -22.38
CA GLU A 5 15.92 -1.54 -21.10
C GLU A 5 15.59 -0.64 -19.91
N MET A 6 16.03 0.63 -19.93
CA MET A 6 15.70 1.60 -18.87
C MET A 6 14.21 1.98 -18.88
N GLU A 7 13.62 2.18 -20.05
CA GLU A 7 12.19 2.46 -20.20
C GLU A 7 11.34 1.26 -19.74
N MET A 8 11.73 0.04 -20.12
CA MET A 8 11.08 -1.18 -19.66
C MET A 8 11.17 -1.33 -18.14
N LYS A 9 12.35 -1.09 -17.54
CA LYS A 9 12.51 -1.12 -16.09
C LYS A 9 11.61 -0.10 -15.40
N LYS A 10 11.57 1.14 -15.91
CA LYS A 10 10.69 2.20 -15.37
C LYS A 10 9.22 1.77 -15.37
N LEU A 11 8.74 1.19 -16.47
CA LEU A 11 7.35 0.69 -16.56
C LEU A 11 7.07 -0.44 -15.57
N LEU A 12 7.99 -1.40 -15.43
CA LEU A 12 7.85 -2.51 -14.49
C LEU A 12 7.84 -2.03 -13.03
N ASP A 13 8.74 -1.10 -12.68
CA ASP A 13 8.80 -0.53 -11.34
C ASP A 13 7.51 0.27 -11.02
N GLN A 14 7.00 1.06 -11.97
CA GLN A 14 5.71 1.76 -11.84
C GLN A 14 4.55 0.78 -11.63
N GLY A 15 4.52 -0.31 -12.39
CA GLY A 15 3.50 -1.36 -12.24
C GLY A 15 3.56 -2.03 -10.86
N MET A 16 4.76 -2.35 -10.37
CA MET A 16 4.97 -2.95 -9.05
C MET A 16 4.50 -2.02 -7.93
N LEU A 17 4.87 -0.74 -7.98
CA LEU A 17 4.45 0.24 -6.97
C LEU A 17 2.94 0.47 -7.00
N THR A 18 2.35 0.58 -8.19
CA THR A 18 0.90 0.76 -8.36
C THR A 18 0.13 -0.41 -7.76
N ARG A 19 0.54 -1.65 -8.06
CA ARG A 19 -0.06 -2.85 -7.48
C ARG A 19 0.08 -2.86 -5.96
N SER A 20 1.27 -2.53 -5.44
CA SER A 20 1.53 -2.50 -4.00
C SER A 20 0.64 -1.49 -3.28
N ILE A 21 0.42 -0.31 -3.85
CA ILE A 21 -0.52 0.69 -3.31
C ILE A 21 -1.93 0.13 -3.24
N ILE A 22 -2.44 -0.45 -4.34
CA ILE A 22 -3.81 -0.99 -4.40
C ILE A 22 -4.03 -2.10 -3.36
N GLU A 23 -3.07 -3.02 -3.24
CA GLU A 23 -3.14 -4.13 -2.29
C GLU A 23 -3.14 -3.64 -0.84
N ASN A 24 -2.30 -2.66 -0.50
CA ASN A 24 -2.23 -2.10 0.84
C ASN A 24 -3.45 -1.21 1.16
N GLU A 25 -3.96 -0.43 0.20
CA GLU A 25 -5.22 0.33 0.37
C GLU A 25 -6.41 -0.60 0.61
N THR A 26 -6.44 -1.73 -0.08
CA THR A 26 -7.47 -2.76 0.12
C THR A 26 -7.34 -3.41 1.50
N ALA A 27 -6.14 -3.79 1.91
CA ALA A 27 -5.88 -4.35 3.23
C ALA A 27 -6.24 -3.36 4.36
N MET A 28 -5.93 -2.08 4.18
CA MET A 28 -6.24 -1.02 5.13
C MET A 28 -7.75 -0.87 5.33
N LYS A 29 -8.50 -0.84 4.22
CA LYS A 29 -9.98 -0.79 4.27
C LYS A 29 -10.58 -2.02 4.95
N LYS A 30 -10.01 -3.21 4.73
CA LYS A 30 -10.43 -4.44 5.44
C LYS A 30 -10.16 -4.33 6.94
N CYS A 31 -8.99 -3.82 7.34
CA CYS A 31 -8.68 -3.61 8.76
C CYS A 31 -9.65 -2.61 9.40
N ALA A 32 -9.95 -1.49 8.73
CA ALA A 32 -10.95 -0.53 9.21
C ALA A 32 -12.32 -1.20 9.41
N LEU A 33 -12.80 -1.96 8.42
CA LEU A 33 -14.05 -2.72 8.51
C LEU A 33 -14.04 -3.72 9.68
N TYR A 34 -12.96 -4.49 9.85
CA TYR A 34 -12.86 -5.46 10.94
C TYR A 34 -12.81 -4.78 12.32
N SER A 35 -12.19 -3.62 12.42
CA SER A 35 -12.21 -2.80 13.65
C SER A 35 -13.63 -2.32 13.99
N GLU A 36 -14.42 -1.93 12.99
CA GLU A 36 -15.83 -1.52 13.18
C GLU A 36 -16.73 -2.69 13.59
N MET A 37 -16.50 -3.88 13.02
CA MET A 37 -17.28 -5.09 13.31
C MET A 37 -16.88 -5.77 14.63
N ALA A 38 -15.68 -5.51 15.13
CA ALA A 38 -15.17 -6.14 16.34
C ALA A 38 -15.92 -5.68 17.60
N LYS A 39 -16.43 -6.66 18.36
CA LYS A 39 -17.03 -6.43 19.68
C LYS A 39 -16.01 -6.41 20.80
N ASP A 40 -14.92 -7.16 20.64
CA ASP A 40 -13.83 -7.20 21.60
C ASP A 40 -12.93 -5.96 21.47
N PRO A 41 -12.68 -5.20 22.55
CA PRO A 41 -11.86 -3.99 22.51
C PRO A 41 -10.42 -4.21 22.04
N SER A 42 -9.81 -5.35 22.36
CA SER A 42 -8.43 -5.67 21.97
C SER A 42 -8.34 -5.96 20.48
N VAL A 43 -9.31 -6.70 19.93
CA VAL A 43 -9.40 -6.97 18.48
C VAL A 43 -9.67 -5.68 17.71
N LYS A 44 -10.53 -4.81 18.24
CA LYS A 44 -10.79 -3.49 17.67
C LYS A 44 -9.53 -2.63 17.61
N GLY A 45 -8.78 -2.58 18.71
CA GLY A 45 -7.50 -1.88 18.80
C GLY A 45 -6.47 -2.42 17.80
N PHE A 46 -6.31 -3.74 17.76
CA PHE A 46 -5.41 -4.41 16.82
C PHE A 46 -5.67 -3.99 15.38
N PHE A 47 -6.90 -4.14 14.87
CA PHE A 47 -7.20 -3.79 13.48
C PHE A 47 -7.10 -2.29 13.20
N LYS A 48 -7.37 -1.43 14.19
CA LYS A 48 -7.17 0.02 14.05
C LYS A 48 -5.69 0.35 13.86
N ASP A 49 -4.81 -0.27 14.65
CA ASP A 49 -3.36 -0.05 14.56
C ASP A 49 -2.78 -0.62 13.27
N GLN A 50 -3.27 -1.79 12.81
CA GLN A 50 -2.90 -2.35 11.50
C GLN A 50 -3.30 -1.42 10.35
N ALA A 51 -4.50 -0.83 10.38
CA ALA A 51 -4.93 0.12 9.36
C ALA A 51 -3.99 1.33 9.28
N LYS A 52 -3.56 1.87 10.43
CA LYS A 52 -2.59 2.97 10.50
C LYS A 52 -1.23 2.56 9.95
N GLY A 53 -0.72 1.38 10.30
CA GLY A 53 0.56 0.89 9.76
C GLY A 53 0.53 0.75 8.23
N LEU A 54 -0.61 0.33 7.67
CA LEU A 54 -0.78 0.24 6.21
C LEU A 54 -0.82 1.62 5.53
N GLU A 55 -1.32 2.66 6.20
CA GLU A 55 -1.27 4.05 5.71
C GLU A 55 0.17 4.52 5.50
N ASP A 56 1.06 4.24 6.46
CA ASP A 56 2.49 4.57 6.36
C ASP A 56 3.16 3.83 5.19
N VAL A 57 2.84 2.55 4.99
CA VAL A 57 3.34 1.74 3.86
C VAL A 57 2.86 2.30 2.52
N ILE A 58 1.58 2.68 2.41
CA ILE A 58 1.03 3.33 1.22
C ILE A 58 1.76 4.66 0.94
N GLY A 59 2.03 5.45 1.98
CA GLY A 59 2.79 6.69 1.88
C GLY A 59 4.20 6.47 1.31
N TYR A 60 4.90 5.42 1.78
CA TYR A 60 6.19 5.03 1.24
C TYR A 60 6.13 4.70 -0.26
N PHE A 61 5.17 3.88 -0.69
CA PHE A 61 5.04 3.53 -2.11
C PHE A 61 4.64 4.72 -3.00
N LYS A 62 3.78 5.61 -2.50
CA LYS A 62 3.41 6.85 -3.21
C LYS A 62 4.62 7.76 -3.42
N LYS A 63 5.50 7.87 -2.42
CA LYS A 63 6.79 8.56 -2.56
C LYS A 63 7.65 7.92 -3.67
N GLY A 64 7.74 6.58 -3.68
CA GLY A 64 8.45 5.86 -4.74
C GLY A 64 7.90 6.12 -6.15
N ILE A 65 6.57 6.24 -6.32
CA ILE A 65 5.98 6.59 -7.63
C ILE A 65 6.45 7.97 -8.09
N ASN A 66 6.44 8.96 -7.18
CA ASN A 66 6.87 10.32 -7.51
C ASN A 66 8.36 10.40 -7.86
N GLU A 67 9.20 9.52 -7.30
CA GLU A 67 10.62 9.44 -7.62
C GLU A 67 10.90 8.77 -8.97
N ILE A 68 9.97 7.96 -9.47
CA ILE A 68 10.11 7.23 -10.75
C ILE A 68 9.44 7.99 -11.91
N GLN A 69 8.43 8.81 -11.65
CA GLN A 69 7.74 9.65 -12.65
C GLN A 69 8.69 10.67 -13.28
#